data_AF-A0A3P6TU91-F1
#
_entry.id   AF-A0A3P6TU91-F1
#
_cell.length_a   1.000
_cell.length_b   1.000
_cell.length_c   1.000
_cell.angle_alpha   90.00
_cell.angle_beta   90.00
_cell.angle_gamma   90.00
#
_symmetry.space_group_name_H-M   'P 1'
#
loop_
_entity.id
_entity.type
_entity.pdbx_description
1 polymer ?
#
loop_
_entity_poly.entity_id
_entity_poly.type
_entity_poly.pdbx_seq_one_letter_code
_entity_poly.pdbx_strand_id
1 'polypeptide(L)'
;MSVRHNWSTVRKTCLLIVRRCYAVEVNSAERPSTSRKNASFSLKKIDLVPERLHRHLFGSPIPKNILKDDPFEVLDLPHLEGSNLLDHFQNTATKQFEPYRRLLVEAANIQKLPAMPEKWVFQPGWTRYAINESPKPVGQPFEDLIFFDVEVCVRDGLLPTLATAVTPEAWYSWCSDRLVNDVDVPELYRLNHLIAFEADEKDLKYRLIIGHNVAFDRSRDLTTYCAYDIVACFELYQVLYPEFIKRFPHPATWLGMLEIGNVYLPVTKNWRKFFDNNEARANNENKTAAIGVVYAARELIEKLEKPTPSYEHDPWMWSVDWSSRKGQNFPIWYESLLRTRNLVYTPLEELSQTDVKLKSRVVPRIFGLCWGPYPLHYKTDKGWGFLVPKDSHIVLSDVPDVEEVVLRRGVKARIPVKAILGVIQQNISEGVGNVVLTHSHSSISVFDFHKLPHPNGEHDNVGDPISKAFQLEIEEGVLWPMRCKKEFADLYRARNTTRFWNNYRDRFQEQVTVWLDENGNEGAIAPSIIPAGTVTRRAVHKLWLTAINPKDDQMIGTNLKSMVECPEDWHIVGADVDSQEQWIAAMLGDCCVGKGIAGATPFSNMLLAGRKVDHTDLHSVVAKEIGISRDKAK
;
A
#
# COMPACT_ATOMS: atom_id res chain seq x y z
N MET A 1 17.71 -11.03 -53.80
CA MET A 1 16.81 -10.87 -54.97
C MET A 1 15.88 -9.69 -54.71
N SER A 2 16.01 -8.67 -55.56
CA SER A 2 15.27 -7.41 -55.55
C SER A 2 13.82 -7.63 -55.95
N VAL A 3 12.86 -6.99 -55.27
CA VAL A 3 11.65 -6.45 -55.91
C VAL A 3 11.16 -5.16 -55.22
N ARG A 4 11.21 -4.12 -56.04
CA ARG A 4 10.66 -2.75 -56.07
C ARG A 4 9.39 -2.41 -55.26
N HIS A 5 9.41 -1.17 -54.74
CA HIS A 5 8.27 -0.35 -54.36
C HIS A 5 7.29 -0.10 -55.51
N ASN A 6 5.99 -0.03 -55.17
CA ASN A 6 5.06 0.86 -55.82
C ASN A 6 4.05 1.40 -54.78
N TRP A 7 4.02 2.73 -54.66
CA TRP A 7 3.05 3.50 -53.89
C TRP A 7 1.82 3.76 -54.77
N SER A 8 0.62 3.45 -54.28
CA SER A 8 -0.59 4.20 -54.67
C SER A 8 -1.77 3.93 -53.72
N THR A 9 -2.32 5.05 -53.22
CA THR A 9 -3.71 5.26 -52.81
C THR A 9 -4.12 4.80 -51.39
N VAL A 10 -4.02 5.76 -50.48
CA VAL A 10 -4.53 5.74 -49.11
C VAL A 10 -6.07 5.81 -49.11
N ARG A 11 -6.72 4.70 -48.76
CA ARG A 11 -8.02 4.69 -48.06
C ARG A 11 -7.81 3.87 -46.78
N LYS A 12 -7.49 4.53 -45.68
CA LYS A 12 -7.33 3.89 -44.36
C LYS A 12 -8.71 3.63 -43.75
N THR A 13 -9.25 2.44 -44.00
CA THR A 13 -10.23 1.82 -43.11
C THR A 13 -9.42 1.09 -42.04
N CYS A 14 -9.54 1.51 -40.78
CA CYS A 14 -8.84 0.90 -39.65
C CYS A 14 -9.47 -0.48 -39.36
N LEU A 15 -9.02 -1.52 -40.05
CA LEU A 15 -9.33 -2.90 -39.71
C LEU A 15 -8.55 -3.26 -38.44
N LEU A 16 -9.26 -3.41 -37.33
CA LEU A 16 -8.80 -4.10 -36.13
C LEU A 16 -8.28 -5.47 -36.55
N ILE A 17 -6.96 -5.61 -36.66
CA ILE A 17 -6.30 -6.90 -36.84
C ILE A 17 -6.46 -7.63 -35.51
N VAL A 18 -7.49 -8.47 -35.43
CA VAL A 18 -7.60 -9.52 -34.41
C VAL A 18 -6.41 -10.45 -34.63
N ARG A 19 -5.32 -10.24 -33.89
CA ARG A 19 -4.26 -11.25 -33.78
C ARG A 19 -4.91 -12.50 -33.20
N ARG A 20 -4.87 -13.61 -33.94
CA ARG A 20 -5.27 -14.94 -33.47
C ARG A 20 -4.64 -15.18 -32.09
N CYS A 21 -5.46 -15.21 -31.06
CA CYS A 21 -5.08 -15.77 -29.77
C CYS A 21 -4.86 -17.26 -29.98
N TYR A 22 -3.63 -17.72 -29.85
CA TYR A 22 -3.35 -19.15 -29.79
C TYR A 22 -3.78 -19.63 -28.41
N ALA A 23 -4.89 -20.38 -28.35
CA ALA A 23 -5.17 -21.20 -27.18
C ALA A 23 -4.11 -22.30 -27.15
N VAL A 24 -3.18 -22.20 -26.19
CA VAL A 24 -2.29 -23.32 -25.88
C VAL A 24 -3.14 -24.32 -25.12
N GLU A 25 -3.60 -25.37 -25.80
CA GLU A 25 -4.14 -26.54 -25.11
C GLU A 25 -2.99 -27.19 -24.32
N VAL A 26 -3.01 -27.00 -23.00
CA VAL A 26 -2.16 -27.77 -22.10
C VAL A 26 -2.74 -29.18 -22.04
N ASN A 27 -2.22 -30.07 -22.88
CA ASN A 27 -2.48 -31.51 -22.79
C ASN A 27 -1.78 -32.07 -21.54
N SER A 28 -2.41 -31.95 -20.37
CA SER A 28 -2.06 -32.77 -19.21
C SER A 28 -2.84 -34.09 -19.27
N ALA A 29 -2.13 -35.21 -19.18
CA ALA A 29 -2.71 -36.56 -19.22
C ALA A 29 -3.54 -36.92 -17.97
N GLU A 30 -3.50 -36.08 -16.94
CA GLU A 30 -4.31 -36.22 -15.73
C GLU A 30 -5.19 -34.97 -15.56
N ARG A 31 -6.50 -35.15 -15.69
CA ARG A 31 -7.50 -34.16 -15.26
C ARG A 31 -7.56 -34.21 -13.73
N PRO A 32 -7.48 -33.09 -13.00
CA PRO A 32 -7.66 -33.10 -11.56
C PRO A 32 -8.98 -33.77 -11.18
N SER A 33 -8.92 -34.80 -10.34
CA SER A 33 -10.02 -35.67 -9.92
C SER A 33 -11.01 -35.00 -8.93
N THR A 34 -11.26 -33.70 -9.03
CA THR A 34 -12.18 -32.98 -8.12
C THR A 34 -13.54 -32.67 -8.74
N SER A 35 -13.77 -32.92 -10.03
CA SER A 35 -15.11 -32.76 -10.60
C SER A 35 -15.99 -33.96 -10.24
N ARG A 36 -16.91 -33.80 -9.28
CA ARG A 36 -18.14 -34.59 -9.30
C ARG A 36 -18.76 -34.42 -10.69
N LYS A 37 -18.86 -35.52 -11.45
CA LYS A 37 -19.20 -35.55 -12.88
C LYS A 37 -20.60 -35.01 -13.27
N ASN A 38 -21.40 -34.48 -12.35
CA ASN A 38 -22.82 -34.17 -12.58
C ASN A 38 -23.32 -32.87 -11.91
N ALA A 39 -22.52 -31.81 -11.80
CA ALA A 39 -23.07 -30.49 -11.48
C ALA A 39 -23.51 -29.80 -12.79
N SER A 40 -24.76 -29.98 -13.21
CA SER A 40 -25.33 -29.20 -14.30
C SER A 40 -25.55 -27.76 -13.81
N PHE A 41 -24.59 -26.87 -14.04
CA PHE A 41 -24.80 -25.45 -13.77
C PHE A 41 -25.75 -24.88 -14.83
N SER A 42 -26.97 -24.53 -14.42
CA SER A 42 -27.94 -23.88 -15.29
C SER A 42 -27.59 -22.41 -15.45
N LEU A 43 -27.35 -21.97 -16.69
CA LEU A 43 -27.07 -20.57 -16.99
C LEU A 43 -28.32 -19.73 -16.75
N LYS A 44 -28.22 -18.74 -15.87
CA LYS A 44 -29.28 -17.75 -15.66
C LYS A 44 -29.37 -16.85 -16.89
N LYS A 45 -30.58 -16.47 -17.27
CA LYS A 45 -30.80 -15.44 -18.29
C LYS A 45 -30.31 -14.09 -17.75
N ILE A 46 -29.57 -13.35 -18.57
CA ILE A 46 -29.14 -11.98 -18.29
C ILE A 46 -29.90 -11.06 -19.23
N ASP A 47 -30.76 -10.23 -18.64
CA ASP A 47 -31.46 -9.19 -19.38
C ASP A 47 -30.52 -8.00 -19.60
N LEU A 48 -30.44 -7.53 -20.85
CA LEU A 48 -29.72 -6.31 -21.21
C LEU A 48 -30.63 -5.09 -21.04
N VAL A 49 -30.07 -3.90 -21.25
CA VAL A 49 -30.85 -2.66 -21.22
C VAL A 49 -32.05 -2.71 -22.18
N PRO A 50 -33.17 -2.05 -21.84
CA PRO A 50 -34.33 -1.90 -22.71
C PRO A 50 -33.99 -1.40 -24.11
N GLU A 51 -34.84 -1.72 -25.08
CA GLU A 51 -34.62 -1.38 -26.49
C GLU A 51 -34.36 0.12 -26.72
N ARG A 52 -35.09 0.99 -26.02
CA ARG A 52 -34.93 2.45 -26.10
C ARG A 52 -33.49 2.86 -25.75
N LEU A 53 -32.98 2.38 -24.61
CA LEU A 53 -31.62 2.62 -24.16
C LEU A 53 -30.60 1.96 -25.09
N HIS A 54 -30.84 0.73 -25.54
CA HIS A 54 -29.92 0.02 -26.44
C HIS A 54 -29.71 0.80 -27.74
N ARG A 55 -30.80 1.25 -28.37
CA ARG A 55 -30.77 2.05 -29.60
C ARG A 55 -30.01 3.35 -29.38
N HIS A 56 -30.28 4.04 -28.27
CA HIS A 56 -29.64 5.30 -27.93
C HIS A 56 -28.13 5.13 -27.68
N LEU A 57 -27.73 4.12 -26.90
CA LEU A 57 -26.35 3.97 -26.44
C LEU A 57 -25.42 3.29 -27.46
N PHE A 58 -25.90 2.30 -28.21
CA PHE A 58 -25.00 1.42 -28.97
C PHE A 58 -25.13 1.55 -30.49
N GLY A 59 -26.26 2.05 -31.02
CA GLY A 59 -26.49 2.17 -32.47
C GLY A 59 -26.37 0.85 -33.25
N SER A 60 -26.39 -0.30 -32.57
CA SER A 60 -26.19 -1.64 -33.12
C SER A 60 -27.51 -2.43 -33.19
N PRO A 61 -27.57 -3.54 -33.96
CA PRO A 61 -28.76 -4.39 -33.99
C PRO A 61 -29.18 -4.83 -32.59
N ILE A 62 -30.50 -4.82 -32.35
CA ILE A 62 -31.08 -5.10 -31.03
C ILE A 62 -30.86 -6.58 -30.66
N PRO A 63 -30.23 -6.86 -29.51
CA PRO A 63 -30.04 -8.21 -29.02
C PRO A 63 -31.37 -8.90 -28.66
N LYS A 64 -31.42 -10.23 -28.74
CA LYS A 64 -32.64 -11.00 -28.40
C LYS A 64 -32.98 -11.00 -26.90
N ASN A 65 -32.01 -10.67 -26.04
CA ASN A 65 -32.12 -10.69 -24.59
C ASN A 65 -32.25 -9.29 -23.97
N ILE A 66 -32.76 -8.31 -24.72
CA ILE A 66 -33.16 -7.02 -24.14
C ILE A 66 -34.28 -7.20 -23.10
N LEU A 67 -34.29 -6.32 -22.09
CA LEU A 67 -35.41 -6.21 -21.17
C LEU A 67 -36.65 -5.74 -21.92
N LYS A 68 -37.77 -6.46 -21.73
CA LYS A 68 -39.02 -6.19 -22.46
C LYS A 68 -39.72 -4.92 -21.97
N ASP A 69 -39.68 -4.69 -20.66
CA ASP A 69 -40.22 -3.49 -20.04
C ASP A 69 -39.09 -2.46 -19.89
N ASP A 70 -39.40 -1.17 -20.00
CA ASP A 70 -38.43 -0.09 -19.78
C ASP A 70 -38.62 0.51 -18.38
N PRO A 71 -37.96 -0.02 -17.32
CA PRO A 71 -38.05 0.55 -15.98
C PRO A 71 -37.38 1.94 -15.90
N PHE A 72 -36.71 2.38 -16.97
CA PHE A 72 -36.01 3.64 -17.06
C PHE A 72 -36.74 4.62 -17.99
N GLU A 73 -37.99 4.36 -18.39
CA GLU A 73 -38.75 5.20 -19.33
C GLU A 73 -38.79 6.67 -18.89
N VAL A 74 -38.83 6.92 -17.58
CA VAL A 74 -38.86 8.27 -16.98
C VAL A 74 -37.52 9.02 -17.15
N LEU A 75 -36.42 8.31 -17.45
CA LEU A 75 -35.13 8.96 -17.68
C LEU A 75 -35.13 9.68 -19.03
N ASP A 76 -34.95 10.99 -18.95
CA ASP A 76 -34.61 11.81 -20.11
C ASP A 76 -33.17 11.51 -20.54
N LEU A 77 -32.98 11.21 -21.82
CA LEU A 77 -31.69 10.75 -22.34
C LEU A 77 -30.93 11.93 -22.94
N PRO A 78 -29.70 12.21 -22.46
CA PRO A 78 -28.93 13.32 -22.98
C PRO A 78 -28.54 13.09 -24.44
N HIS A 79 -28.35 14.16 -25.19
CA HIS A 79 -27.86 14.06 -26.56
C HIS A 79 -26.43 13.49 -26.58
N LEU A 80 -26.19 12.45 -27.40
CA LEU A 80 -24.86 11.92 -27.60
C LEU A 80 -24.10 12.72 -28.66
N GLU A 81 -22.87 13.13 -28.33
CA GLU A 81 -21.84 13.60 -29.25
C GLU A 81 -21.34 12.52 -30.23
N GLY A 82 -22.22 11.90 -31.02
CA GLY A 82 -21.87 10.84 -31.97
C GLY A 82 -23.03 9.87 -32.23
N SER A 83 -22.72 8.75 -32.91
CA SER A 83 -23.74 7.75 -33.25
C SER A 83 -23.97 6.68 -32.17
N ASN A 84 -23.03 6.56 -31.23
CA ASN A 84 -23.02 5.58 -30.15
C ASN A 84 -22.12 6.07 -29.00
N LEU A 85 -22.08 5.35 -27.89
CA LEU A 85 -21.27 5.67 -26.71
C LEU A 85 -19.77 5.77 -27.00
N LEU A 86 -19.22 4.92 -27.87
CA LEU A 86 -17.79 4.97 -28.19
C LEU A 86 -17.44 6.27 -28.91
N ASP A 87 -18.23 6.66 -29.92
CA ASP A 87 -18.08 7.94 -30.61
C ASP A 87 -18.24 9.11 -29.64
N HIS A 88 -19.25 9.04 -28.76
CA HIS A 88 -19.49 10.04 -27.73
C HIS A 88 -18.25 10.26 -26.87
N PHE A 89 -17.68 9.21 -26.26
CA PHE A 89 -16.49 9.31 -25.42
C PHE A 89 -15.26 9.80 -26.21
N GLN A 90 -15.10 9.37 -27.46
CA GLN A 90 -13.98 9.82 -28.28
C GLN A 90 -14.09 11.31 -28.63
N ASN A 91 -15.28 11.77 -29.01
CA ASN A 91 -15.54 13.15 -29.42
C ASN A 91 -15.48 14.11 -28.22
N THR A 92 -16.08 13.74 -27.09
CA THR A 92 -16.00 14.56 -25.86
C THR A 92 -14.57 14.65 -25.35
N ALA A 93 -13.85 13.53 -25.30
CA ALA A 93 -12.45 13.54 -24.88
C ALA A 93 -11.57 14.39 -25.81
N THR A 94 -11.79 14.30 -27.12
CA THR A 94 -11.04 15.13 -28.09
C THR A 94 -11.34 16.62 -27.88
N LYS A 95 -12.61 17.00 -27.74
CA LYS A 95 -13.02 18.39 -27.52
C LYS A 95 -12.43 18.98 -26.23
N GLN A 96 -12.52 18.24 -25.11
CA GLN A 96 -12.02 18.69 -23.81
C GLN A 96 -10.50 18.77 -23.76
N PHE A 97 -9.80 17.83 -24.42
CA PHE A 97 -8.34 17.77 -24.41
C PHE A 97 -7.67 18.70 -25.43
N GLU A 98 -8.39 19.19 -26.45
CA GLU A 98 -7.81 19.95 -27.56
C GLU A 98 -6.99 21.19 -27.12
N PRO A 99 -7.39 22.01 -26.12
CA PRO A 99 -6.56 23.13 -25.66
C PRO A 99 -5.18 22.67 -25.16
N TYR A 100 -5.13 21.62 -24.33
CA TYR A 100 -3.89 21.03 -23.83
C TYR A 100 -3.09 20.34 -24.93
N ARG A 101 -3.76 19.68 -25.87
CA ARG A 101 -3.12 19.04 -27.03
C ARG A 101 -2.31 20.04 -27.84
N ARG A 102 -2.82 21.26 -28.06
CA ARG A 102 -2.09 22.31 -28.78
C ARG A 102 -0.78 22.68 -28.06
N LEU A 103 -0.86 22.92 -26.75
CA LEU A 103 0.32 23.23 -25.93
C LEU A 103 1.32 22.06 -25.89
N LEU A 104 0.86 20.81 -25.79
CA LEU A 104 1.71 19.62 -25.79
C LEU A 104 2.44 19.44 -27.12
N VAL A 105 1.75 19.69 -28.24
CA VAL A 105 2.34 19.65 -29.59
C VAL A 105 3.32 20.80 -29.79
N GLU A 106 2.98 22.01 -29.33
CA GLU A 106 3.88 23.15 -29.34
C GLU A 106 5.17 22.85 -28.56
N ALA A 107 5.04 22.35 -27.33
CA ALA A 107 6.16 21.94 -26.48
C ALA A 107 7.10 20.95 -27.17
N ALA A 108 6.56 19.99 -27.92
CA ALA A 108 7.36 19.01 -28.64
C ALA A 108 8.09 19.60 -29.86
N ASN A 109 7.59 20.71 -30.41
CA ASN A 109 8.09 21.35 -31.63
C ASN A 109 8.92 22.62 -31.39
N ILE A 110 9.08 23.07 -30.14
CA ILE A 110 10.00 24.17 -29.80
C ILE A 110 11.40 23.82 -30.32
N GLN A 111 11.97 24.69 -31.16
CA GLN A 111 13.29 24.43 -31.73
C GLN A 111 14.43 24.77 -30.77
N LYS A 112 14.28 25.85 -30.00
CA LYS A 112 15.32 26.35 -29.09
C LYS A 112 14.69 27.16 -27.96
N LEU A 113 15.12 26.90 -26.74
CA LEU A 113 14.79 27.69 -25.56
C LEU A 113 15.56 29.04 -25.55
N PRO A 114 15.04 30.07 -24.87
CA PRO A 114 15.79 31.30 -24.64
C PRO A 114 17.10 31.01 -23.89
N ALA A 115 18.11 31.87 -24.08
CA ALA A 115 19.39 31.73 -23.40
C ALA A 115 19.21 31.81 -21.87
N MET A 116 19.80 30.86 -21.15
CA MET A 116 19.76 30.84 -19.69
C MET A 116 20.44 32.09 -19.10
N PRO A 117 19.86 32.74 -18.08
CA PRO A 117 20.50 33.86 -17.40
C PRO A 117 21.82 33.47 -16.75
N GLU A 118 22.85 34.30 -16.90
CA GLU A 118 24.14 34.11 -16.20
C GLU A 118 24.05 34.47 -14.70
N LYS A 119 23.07 35.29 -14.31
CA LYS A 119 22.86 35.75 -12.94
C LYS A 119 21.37 35.75 -12.60
N TRP A 120 21.07 35.14 -11.47
CA TRP A 120 19.74 35.07 -10.90
C TRP A 120 19.59 36.11 -9.79
N VAL A 121 18.50 36.87 -9.81
CA VAL A 121 18.12 37.82 -8.76
C VAL A 121 17.57 37.04 -7.57
N PHE A 122 18.15 37.27 -6.40
CA PHE A 122 17.71 36.68 -5.13
C PHE A 122 16.73 37.61 -4.43
N GLN A 123 15.44 37.45 -4.72
CA GLN A 123 14.35 38.25 -4.14
C GLN A 123 13.07 37.40 -4.01
N PRO A 124 12.14 37.73 -3.09
CA PRO A 124 10.91 36.96 -2.91
C PRO A 124 10.00 37.01 -4.13
N GLY A 125 9.31 35.91 -4.41
CA GLY A 125 8.37 35.80 -5.51
C GLY A 125 9.02 35.60 -6.87
N TRP A 126 8.24 35.78 -7.94
CA TRP A 126 8.69 35.53 -9.31
C TRP A 126 9.53 36.68 -9.86
N THR A 127 10.60 36.34 -10.56
CA THR A 127 11.41 37.24 -11.38
C THR A 127 11.47 36.71 -12.80
N ARG A 128 11.20 37.57 -13.79
CA ARG A 128 11.25 37.27 -15.23
C ARG A 128 12.55 37.75 -15.84
N TYR A 129 13.14 36.93 -16.71
CA TYR A 129 14.37 37.18 -17.46
C TYR A 129 14.10 37.00 -18.95
N ALA A 130 13.81 38.09 -19.64
CA ALA A 130 13.56 38.09 -21.07
C ALA A 130 14.74 38.62 -21.87
N ILE A 131 14.76 38.27 -23.15
CA ILE A 131 15.84 38.67 -24.05
C ILE A 131 15.91 40.20 -24.15
N ASN A 132 17.11 40.76 -23.98
CA ASN A 132 17.36 42.21 -24.05
C ASN A 132 16.60 43.07 -23.01
N GLU A 133 16.04 42.47 -21.96
CA GLU A 133 15.40 43.19 -20.86
C GLU A 133 16.16 42.98 -19.54
N SER A 134 16.11 43.97 -18.64
CA SER A 134 16.56 43.76 -17.26
C SER A 134 15.61 42.81 -16.52
N PRO A 135 16.10 42.01 -15.56
CA PRO A 135 15.23 41.19 -14.71
C PRO A 135 14.14 42.02 -14.05
N LYS A 136 12.89 41.53 -14.05
CA LYS A 136 11.73 42.25 -13.50
C LYS A 136 10.92 41.36 -12.56
N PRO A 137 10.49 41.86 -11.38
CA PRO A 137 9.54 41.15 -10.54
C PRO A 137 8.19 41.05 -11.26
N VAL A 138 7.56 39.88 -11.17
CA VAL A 138 6.24 39.61 -11.75
C VAL A 138 5.38 38.85 -10.74
N GLY A 139 4.05 38.90 -10.88
CA GLY A 139 3.15 38.13 -10.00
C GLY A 139 3.08 36.64 -10.36
N GLN A 140 3.28 36.32 -11.64
CA GLN A 140 3.20 34.96 -12.21
C GLN A 140 3.90 34.92 -13.58
N PRO A 141 4.23 33.73 -14.10
CA PRO A 141 4.64 33.57 -15.50
C PRO A 141 3.53 33.99 -16.48
N PHE A 142 3.91 34.59 -17.60
CA PHE A 142 2.96 35.20 -18.55
C PHE A 142 2.42 34.17 -19.54
N GLU A 143 3.29 33.26 -19.98
CA GLU A 143 2.96 32.26 -21.00
C GLU A 143 2.21 31.04 -20.41
N ASP A 144 1.57 30.29 -21.30
CA ASP A 144 0.74 29.13 -20.95
C ASP A 144 1.50 27.81 -21.01
N LEU A 145 2.61 27.77 -21.74
CA LEU A 145 3.51 26.62 -21.83
C LEU A 145 4.77 26.89 -21.01
N ILE A 146 4.94 26.11 -19.95
CA ILE A 146 6.00 26.32 -18.96
C ILE A 146 6.69 24.99 -18.68
N PHE A 147 8.01 24.93 -18.83
CA PHE A 147 8.81 23.88 -18.21
C PHE A 147 9.28 24.36 -16.84
N PHE A 148 9.12 23.54 -15.82
CA PHE A 148 9.18 23.98 -14.43
C PHE A 148 9.87 22.96 -13.53
N ASP A 149 10.64 23.45 -12.57
CA ASP A 149 11.26 22.65 -11.52
C ASP A 149 11.26 23.41 -10.19
N VAL A 150 11.13 22.66 -9.08
CA VAL A 150 10.95 23.21 -7.72
C VAL A 150 11.75 22.42 -6.69
N GLU A 151 12.40 23.16 -5.81
CA GLU A 151 13.16 22.64 -4.69
C GLU A 151 12.49 22.98 -3.35
N VAL A 152 12.56 22.03 -2.42
CA VAL A 152 12.12 22.19 -1.03
C VAL A 152 13.31 21.98 -0.10
N CYS A 153 13.42 22.79 0.95
CA CYS A 153 14.46 22.63 1.95
C CYS A 153 13.95 21.79 3.13
N VAL A 154 14.77 20.88 3.65
CA VAL A 154 14.44 20.09 4.86
C VAL A 154 14.07 20.98 6.05
N ARG A 155 14.69 22.17 6.16
CA ARG A 155 14.36 23.15 7.21
C ARG A 155 13.04 23.89 6.97
N ASP A 156 12.64 24.05 5.72
CA ASP A 156 11.37 24.70 5.33
C ASP A 156 10.17 23.72 5.35
N GLY A 157 10.42 22.44 5.66
CA GLY A 157 9.40 21.40 5.66
C GLY A 157 8.99 21.01 4.24
N LEU A 158 7.68 21.02 3.96
CA LEU A 158 7.12 20.61 2.67
C LEU A 158 6.80 21.77 1.72
N LEU A 159 7.09 23.01 2.14
CA LEU A 159 6.79 24.19 1.34
C LEU A 159 7.87 24.41 0.26
N PRO A 160 7.50 24.97 -0.91
CA PRO A 160 8.48 25.35 -1.92
C PRO A 160 9.46 26.39 -1.36
N THR A 161 10.74 26.21 -1.64
CA THR A 161 11.81 27.10 -1.19
C THR A 161 12.38 27.90 -2.36
N LEU A 162 12.63 27.23 -3.48
CA LEU A 162 13.18 27.83 -4.70
C LEU A 162 12.54 27.14 -5.91
N ALA A 163 12.33 27.86 -7.00
CA ALA A 163 11.91 27.25 -8.25
C ALA A 163 12.47 27.99 -9.46
N THR A 164 12.53 27.29 -10.58
CA THR A 164 12.85 27.88 -11.88
C THR A 164 11.82 27.47 -12.91
N ALA A 165 11.67 28.28 -13.95
CA ALA A 165 10.83 27.98 -15.08
C ALA A 165 11.44 28.52 -16.38
N VAL A 166 11.14 27.88 -17.49
CA VAL A 166 11.41 28.41 -18.83
C VAL A 166 10.18 28.28 -19.70
N THR A 167 9.94 29.31 -20.50
CA THR A 167 8.89 29.37 -21.52
C THR A 167 9.55 29.64 -22.88
N PRO A 168 8.80 29.61 -23.99
CA PRO A 168 9.36 30.01 -25.29
C PRO A 168 9.97 31.42 -25.30
N GLU A 169 9.51 32.31 -24.41
CA GLU A 169 9.83 33.74 -24.42
C GLU A 169 10.84 34.16 -23.35
N ALA A 170 10.86 33.51 -22.19
CA ALA A 170 11.67 33.95 -21.04
C ALA A 170 12.01 32.83 -20.06
N TRP A 171 13.05 33.10 -19.26
CA TRP A 171 13.34 32.36 -18.03
C TRP A 171 12.69 33.02 -16.82
N TYR A 172 12.44 32.23 -15.79
CA TYR A 172 11.82 32.64 -14.55
C TYR A 172 12.55 32.00 -13.36
N SER A 173 12.66 32.75 -12.27
CA SER A 173 13.07 32.22 -10.95
C SER A 173 12.06 32.66 -9.90
N TRP A 174 11.84 31.80 -8.91
CA TRP A 174 11.01 32.10 -7.74
C TRP A 174 11.78 31.77 -6.46
N CYS A 175 11.80 32.68 -5.50
CA CYS A 175 12.31 32.40 -4.15
C CYS A 175 11.18 32.59 -3.14
N SER A 176 11.12 31.71 -2.14
CA SER A 176 10.21 31.90 -1.02
C SER A 176 10.63 33.11 -0.18
N ASP A 177 9.67 33.75 0.47
CA ASP A 177 9.96 34.81 1.45
C ASP A 177 10.82 34.26 2.62
N ARG A 178 10.58 33.00 3.01
CA ARG A 178 11.37 32.24 4.00
C ARG A 178 12.84 32.17 3.61
N LEU A 179 13.14 31.83 2.36
CA LEU A 179 14.51 31.69 1.89
C LEU A 179 15.27 33.02 1.90
N VAL A 180 14.61 34.11 1.50
CA VAL A 180 15.27 35.41 1.32
C VAL A 180 15.35 36.19 2.62
N ASN A 181 14.28 36.17 3.42
CA ASN A 181 14.12 37.00 4.61
C ASN A 181 14.22 36.21 5.92
N ASP A 182 14.50 34.91 5.88
CA ASP A 182 14.67 34.03 7.06
C ASP A 182 13.44 34.05 8.01
N VAL A 183 12.23 34.09 7.44
CA VAL A 183 10.98 34.05 8.21
C VAL A 183 10.62 32.62 8.63
N ASP A 184 9.94 32.48 9.77
CA ASP A 184 9.57 31.18 10.34
C ASP A 184 8.68 30.34 9.42
N VAL A 185 8.79 29.01 9.54
CA VAL A 185 7.89 28.08 8.86
C VAL A 185 6.49 28.19 9.50
N PRO A 186 5.45 28.50 8.72
CA PRO A 186 4.11 28.68 9.26
C PRO A 186 3.52 27.34 9.73
N GLU A 187 2.80 27.36 10.85
CA GLU A 187 2.11 26.17 11.38
C GLU A 187 1.03 25.65 10.41
N LEU A 188 0.29 26.57 9.78
CA LEU A 188 -0.72 26.28 8.77
C LEU A 188 -0.27 26.83 7.42
N TYR A 189 -0.12 25.94 6.44
CA TYR A 189 0.21 26.35 5.08
C TYR A 189 -1.00 27.02 4.43
N ARG A 190 -0.77 28.11 3.70
CA ARG A 190 -1.78 28.93 3.03
C ARG A 190 -1.34 29.16 1.59
N LEU A 191 -2.25 29.60 0.72
CA LEU A 191 -1.98 29.79 -0.70
C LEU A 191 -0.80 30.75 -0.96
N ASN A 192 -0.66 31.80 -0.14
CA ASN A 192 0.45 32.75 -0.24
C ASN A 192 1.83 32.16 0.09
N HIS A 193 1.89 30.96 0.67
CA HIS A 193 3.15 30.25 0.94
C HIS A 193 3.60 29.37 -0.25
N LEU A 194 2.73 29.19 -1.25
CA LEU A 194 2.96 28.38 -2.45
C LEU A 194 3.39 29.24 -3.65
N ILE A 195 3.74 28.56 -4.74
CA ILE A 195 4.10 29.19 -6.00
C ILE A 195 2.82 29.47 -6.80
N ALA A 196 2.54 30.74 -7.04
CA ALA A 196 1.38 31.16 -7.82
C ALA A 196 1.67 31.06 -9.33
N PHE A 197 0.87 30.27 -10.06
CA PHE A 197 0.83 30.28 -11.53
C PHE A 197 -0.38 31.05 -12.08
N GLU A 198 -1.30 31.41 -11.18
CA GLU A 198 -2.54 32.11 -11.44
C GLU A 198 -2.74 33.17 -10.35
N ALA A 199 -3.12 34.39 -10.76
CA ALA A 199 -3.21 35.55 -9.90
C ALA A 199 -4.65 36.05 -9.71
N ASP A 200 -5.56 35.71 -10.63
CA ASP A 200 -6.99 36.06 -10.55
C ASP A 200 -7.84 34.89 -11.08
N GLU A 201 -8.84 34.49 -10.29
CA GLU A 201 -9.82 33.45 -10.65
C GLU A 201 -10.65 33.83 -11.89
N LYS A 202 -10.71 35.11 -12.24
CA LYS A 202 -11.45 35.60 -13.41
C LYS A 202 -10.71 35.38 -14.73
N ASP A 203 -9.41 35.07 -14.67
CA ASP A 203 -8.52 34.87 -15.83
C ASP A 203 -8.04 33.42 -15.96
N LEU A 204 -8.84 32.44 -15.48
CA LEU A 204 -8.54 31.02 -15.62
C LEU A 204 -8.42 30.65 -17.12
N LYS A 205 -7.22 30.20 -17.50
CA LYS A 205 -6.87 29.82 -18.87
C LYS A 205 -6.21 28.46 -18.89
N TYR A 206 -6.32 27.76 -20.02
CA TYR A 206 -5.64 26.48 -20.21
C TYR A 206 -4.13 26.70 -20.21
N ARG A 207 -3.45 26.21 -19.16
CA ARG A 207 -1.99 26.19 -19.06
C ARG A 207 -1.46 24.75 -19.03
N LEU A 208 -0.24 24.59 -19.51
CA LEU A 208 0.51 23.35 -19.49
C LEU A 208 1.84 23.58 -18.78
N ILE A 209 1.97 22.97 -17.60
CA ILE A 209 3.21 22.97 -16.82
C ILE A 209 3.83 21.59 -16.96
N ILE A 210 5.05 21.54 -17.48
CA ILE A 210 5.82 20.30 -17.68
C ILE A 210 6.99 20.31 -16.70
N GLY A 211 6.94 19.43 -15.70
CA GLY A 211 8.01 19.28 -14.73
C GLY A 211 8.48 17.83 -14.61
N HIS A 212 9.69 17.65 -14.11
CA HIS A 212 10.21 16.35 -13.77
C HIS A 212 9.85 16.01 -12.32
N ASN A 213 9.50 14.75 -12.05
CA ASN A 213 9.16 14.28 -10.70
C ASN A 213 10.22 13.29 -10.21
N VAL A 214 11.45 13.77 -9.97
CA VAL A 214 12.52 13.01 -9.31
C VAL A 214 13.19 13.89 -8.26
N ALA A 215 13.48 13.28 -7.12
CA ALA A 215 13.87 13.95 -5.89
C ALA A 215 15.39 14.21 -5.77
N PHE A 216 15.71 15.44 -5.34
CA PHE A 216 16.90 15.99 -4.66
C PHE A 216 18.30 15.56 -5.12
N ASP A 217 19.08 16.53 -5.59
CA ASP A 217 20.54 16.46 -5.61
C ASP A 217 21.20 17.69 -4.95
N ARG A 218 22.39 17.52 -4.38
CA ARG A 218 23.10 18.56 -3.61
C ARG A 218 24.08 19.31 -4.51
N SER A 219 23.58 20.27 -5.27
CA SER A 219 24.44 21.18 -6.06
C SER A 219 24.86 22.42 -5.25
N ARG A 220 25.98 23.04 -5.61
CA ARG A 220 26.49 24.28 -4.98
C ARG A 220 25.84 25.56 -5.50
N ASP A 221 25.17 25.50 -6.64
CA ASP A 221 24.41 26.58 -7.25
C ASP A 221 23.03 26.04 -7.63
N LEU A 222 22.12 26.04 -6.64
CA LEU A 222 20.83 25.36 -6.71
C LEU A 222 19.96 25.92 -7.84
N THR A 223 19.91 27.24 -8.04
CA THR A 223 19.08 27.86 -9.09
C THR A 223 19.55 27.44 -10.48
N THR A 224 20.86 27.47 -10.71
CA THR A 224 21.44 27.03 -11.99
C THR A 224 21.23 25.53 -12.20
N TYR A 225 21.36 24.72 -11.16
CA TYR A 225 21.05 23.29 -11.22
C TYR A 225 19.59 23.03 -11.59
N CYS A 226 18.62 23.68 -10.91
CA CYS A 226 17.20 23.56 -11.24
C CYS A 226 16.95 23.93 -12.71
N ALA A 227 17.60 25.00 -13.18
CA ALA A 227 17.49 25.45 -14.56
C ALA A 227 18.05 24.41 -15.57
N TYR A 228 19.12 23.69 -15.23
CA TYR A 228 19.63 22.60 -16.07
C TYR A 228 18.71 21.37 -16.08
N ASP A 229 18.09 21.03 -14.95
CA ASP A 229 17.10 19.94 -14.87
C ASP A 229 15.89 20.24 -15.76
N ILE A 230 15.48 21.50 -15.84
CA ILE A 230 14.46 21.96 -16.79
C ILE A 230 14.88 21.75 -18.25
N VAL A 231 16.13 22.06 -18.60
CA VAL A 231 16.64 21.82 -19.97
C VAL A 231 16.63 20.33 -20.29
N ALA A 232 17.07 19.48 -19.35
CA ALA A 232 17.02 18.04 -19.53
C ALA A 232 15.57 17.52 -19.65
N CYS A 233 14.65 18.04 -18.84
CA CYS A 233 13.22 17.75 -18.91
C CYS A 233 12.65 18.10 -20.30
N PHE A 234 13.00 19.28 -20.81
CA PHE A 234 12.65 19.72 -22.16
C PHE A 234 13.15 18.74 -23.24
N GLU A 235 14.44 18.42 -23.24
CA GLU A 235 15.05 17.51 -24.22
C GLU A 235 14.42 16.10 -24.17
N LEU A 236 14.20 15.57 -22.96
CA LEU A 236 13.52 14.29 -22.77
C LEU A 236 12.08 14.33 -23.29
N TYR A 237 11.34 15.40 -23.01
CA TYR A 237 9.98 15.56 -23.47
C TYR A 237 9.89 15.54 -25.01
N GLN A 238 10.79 16.22 -25.71
CA GLN A 238 10.84 16.23 -27.18
C GLN A 238 10.98 14.82 -27.78
N VAL A 239 11.72 13.92 -27.11
CA VAL A 239 11.93 12.54 -27.56
C VAL A 239 10.77 11.63 -27.13
N LEU A 240 10.26 11.78 -25.91
CA LEU A 240 9.28 10.87 -25.33
C LEU A 240 7.85 11.13 -25.81
N TYR A 241 7.48 12.38 -26.05
CA TYR A 241 6.11 12.72 -26.45
C TYR A 241 5.68 12.05 -27.77
N PRO A 242 6.47 12.04 -28.86
CA PRO A 242 6.10 11.34 -30.09
C PRO A 242 5.89 9.83 -29.91
N GLU A 243 6.76 9.17 -29.13
CA GLU A 243 6.63 7.74 -28.84
C GLU A 243 5.42 7.45 -27.94
N PHE A 244 5.11 8.35 -27.00
CA PHE A 244 3.91 8.27 -26.19
C PHE A 244 2.65 8.33 -27.05
N ILE A 245 2.49 9.35 -27.90
CA ILE A 245 1.30 9.49 -28.75
C ILE A 245 1.14 8.30 -29.71
N LYS A 246 2.25 7.79 -30.25
CA LYS A 246 2.25 6.58 -31.10
C LYS A 246 1.82 5.33 -30.34
N ARG A 247 2.27 5.17 -29.09
CA ARG A 247 1.93 4.01 -28.25
C ARG A 247 0.50 4.08 -27.71
N PHE A 248 -0.02 5.29 -27.53
CA PHE A 248 -1.29 5.61 -26.90
C PHE A 248 -2.08 6.60 -27.77
N PRO A 249 -2.70 6.16 -28.86
CA PRO A 249 -3.33 7.09 -29.81
C PRO A 249 -4.71 7.60 -29.38
N HIS A 250 -5.29 7.07 -28.30
CA HIS A 250 -6.70 7.32 -27.96
C HIS A 250 -6.86 8.55 -27.05
N PRO A 251 -7.70 9.54 -27.41
CA PRO A 251 -7.83 10.81 -26.67
C PRO A 251 -8.37 10.64 -25.25
N ALA A 252 -9.27 9.67 -25.03
CA ALA A 252 -9.77 9.38 -23.68
C ALA A 252 -8.65 8.92 -22.72
N THR A 253 -7.59 8.29 -23.23
CA THR A 253 -6.43 7.95 -22.40
C THR A 253 -5.69 9.20 -21.95
N TRP A 254 -5.49 10.17 -22.83
CA TRP A 254 -4.78 11.40 -22.52
C TRP A 254 -5.56 12.27 -21.54
N LEU A 255 -6.85 12.47 -21.81
CA LEU A 255 -7.73 13.21 -20.91
C LEU A 255 -7.78 12.54 -19.54
N GLY A 256 -8.00 11.23 -19.48
CA GLY A 256 -8.04 10.50 -18.21
C GLY A 256 -6.74 10.64 -17.41
N MET A 257 -5.57 10.60 -18.07
CA MET A 257 -4.28 10.80 -17.40
C MET A 257 -4.12 12.24 -16.86
N LEU A 258 -4.57 13.24 -17.61
CA LEU A 258 -4.53 14.64 -17.19
C LEU A 258 -5.43 14.87 -15.97
N GLU A 259 -6.68 14.39 -16.01
CA GLU A 259 -7.63 14.53 -14.90
C GLU A 259 -7.16 13.79 -13.64
N ILE A 260 -6.59 12.58 -13.77
CA ILE A 260 -6.03 11.84 -12.63
C ILE A 260 -4.85 12.60 -11.99
N GLY A 261 -4.08 13.36 -12.77
CA GLY A 261 -2.98 14.18 -12.26
C GLY A 261 -3.44 15.45 -11.54
N ASN A 262 -4.63 15.96 -11.87
CA ASN A 262 -5.15 17.25 -11.39
C ASN A 262 -6.23 17.08 -10.31
N VAL A 263 -6.03 16.15 -9.38
CA VAL A 263 -6.98 15.92 -8.29
C VAL A 263 -6.64 16.77 -7.07
N TYR A 264 -7.67 17.12 -6.31
CA TYR A 264 -7.54 17.66 -4.96
C TYR A 264 -8.53 16.97 -4.03
N LEU A 265 -8.20 16.96 -2.75
CA LEU A 265 -9.00 16.35 -1.70
C LEU A 265 -9.36 17.42 -0.68
N PRO A 266 -10.63 17.83 -0.58
CA PRO A 266 -11.04 18.79 0.45
C PRO A 266 -10.91 18.15 1.83
N VAL A 267 -10.48 18.93 2.80
CA VAL A 267 -10.29 18.52 4.19
C VAL A 267 -10.76 19.62 5.13
N THR A 268 -11.14 19.24 6.34
CA THR A 268 -11.50 20.19 7.40
C THR A 268 -10.53 20.10 8.57
N LYS A 269 -10.77 20.87 9.64
CA LYS A 269 -10.09 20.70 10.94
C LYS A 269 -10.06 19.25 11.45
N ASN A 270 -10.98 18.40 11.00
CA ASN A 270 -11.01 16.98 11.36
C ASN A 270 -9.76 16.24 10.89
N TRP A 271 -9.10 16.67 9.82
CA TRP A 271 -7.82 16.11 9.36
C TRP A 271 -6.75 16.17 10.45
N ARG A 272 -6.57 17.32 11.10
CA ARG A 272 -5.59 17.49 12.19
C ARG A 272 -5.99 16.69 13.43
N LYS A 273 -7.26 16.81 13.83
CA LYS A 273 -7.81 16.04 14.97
C LYS A 273 -7.65 14.54 14.77
N PHE A 274 -7.82 14.06 13.54
CA PHE A 274 -7.64 12.65 13.21
C PHE A 274 -6.22 12.20 13.48
N PHE A 275 -5.21 12.98 13.08
CA PHE A 275 -3.83 12.67 13.38
C PHE A 275 -3.59 12.57 14.89
N ASP A 276 -3.95 13.61 15.63
CA ASP A 276 -3.71 13.68 17.08
C ASP A 276 -4.43 12.56 17.83
N ASN A 277 -5.68 12.28 17.47
CA ASN A 277 -6.47 11.21 18.09
C ASN A 277 -5.89 9.83 17.80
N ASN A 278 -5.49 9.54 16.56
CA ASN A 278 -4.90 8.24 16.22
C ASN A 278 -3.51 8.08 16.82
N GLU A 279 -2.71 9.15 16.88
CA GLU A 279 -1.39 9.14 17.51
C GLU A 279 -1.49 8.89 19.02
N ALA A 280 -2.39 9.59 19.70
CA ALA A 280 -2.65 9.37 21.12
C ALA A 280 -3.11 7.94 21.41
N ARG A 281 -4.06 7.41 20.62
CA ARG A 281 -4.53 6.02 20.75
C ARG A 281 -3.40 5.03 20.51
N ALA A 282 -2.60 5.21 19.47
CA ALA A 282 -1.50 4.30 19.15
C ALA A 282 -0.41 4.32 20.24
N ASN A 283 -0.09 5.51 20.77
CA ASN A 283 0.84 5.66 21.88
C ASN A 283 0.33 4.96 23.13
N ASN A 284 -0.97 5.07 23.45
CA ASN A 284 -1.56 4.38 24.60
C ASN A 284 -1.50 2.85 24.46
N GLU A 285 -1.93 2.30 23.32
CA GLU A 285 -1.87 0.85 23.05
C GLU A 285 -0.43 0.32 23.17
N ASN A 286 0.53 1.00 22.54
CA ASN A 286 1.93 0.60 22.58
C ASN A 286 2.54 0.76 23.99
N LYS A 287 2.11 1.76 24.77
CA LYS A 287 2.54 1.95 26.16
C LYS A 287 2.03 0.80 27.03
N THR A 288 0.76 0.42 26.91
CA THR A 288 0.21 -0.74 27.63
C THR A 288 0.99 -2.02 27.31
N ALA A 289 1.29 -2.27 26.03
CA ALA A 289 2.11 -3.41 25.63
C ALA A 289 3.54 -3.34 26.20
N ALA A 290 4.18 -2.17 26.17
CA ALA A 290 5.53 -1.97 26.72
C ALA A 290 5.58 -2.27 28.23
N ILE A 291 4.63 -1.73 28.99
CA ILE A 291 4.50 -1.98 30.43
C ILE A 291 4.24 -3.46 30.70
N GLY A 292 3.30 -4.08 29.98
CA GLY A 292 2.97 -5.50 30.15
C GLY A 292 4.16 -6.43 29.89
N VAL A 293 4.97 -6.14 28.86
CA VAL A 293 6.19 -6.90 28.55
C VAL A 293 7.24 -6.76 29.65
N VAL A 294 7.45 -5.55 30.18
CA VAL A 294 8.42 -5.32 31.27
C VAL A 294 7.93 -5.93 32.58
N TYR A 295 6.63 -5.83 32.88
CA TYR A 295 6.01 -6.51 34.02
C TYR A 295 6.25 -8.02 33.95
N ALA A 296 5.89 -8.66 32.83
CA ALA A 296 6.09 -10.09 32.63
C ALA A 296 7.58 -10.48 32.74
N ALA A 297 8.48 -9.63 32.25
CA ALA A 297 9.92 -9.86 32.37
C ALA A 297 10.40 -9.81 33.82
N ARG A 298 10.00 -8.80 34.59
CA ARG A 298 10.36 -8.64 36.00
C ARG A 298 9.79 -9.76 36.87
N GLU A 299 8.52 -10.10 36.66
CA GLU A 299 7.86 -11.22 37.34
C GLU A 299 8.60 -12.54 37.07
N LEU A 300 9.03 -12.75 35.81
CA LEU A 300 9.79 -13.94 35.42
C LEU A 300 11.17 -14.01 36.09
N ILE A 301 11.87 -12.88 36.19
CA ILE A 301 13.17 -12.80 36.88
C ILE A 301 12.99 -13.16 38.35
N GLU A 302 12.03 -12.54 39.03
CA GLU A 302 11.77 -12.82 40.45
C GLU A 302 11.42 -14.30 40.70
N LYS A 303 10.69 -14.93 39.78
CA LYS A 303 10.34 -16.35 39.85
C LYS A 303 11.55 -17.27 39.65
N LEU A 304 12.47 -16.92 38.75
CA LEU A 304 13.58 -17.79 38.32
C LEU A 304 14.91 -17.52 39.03
N GLU A 305 15.04 -16.43 39.78
CA GLU A 305 16.20 -16.15 40.65
C GLU A 305 16.11 -16.86 42.01
N LYS A 306 14.96 -17.45 42.36
CA LYS A 306 14.80 -18.23 43.59
C LYS A 306 15.59 -19.55 43.48
N PRO A 307 16.14 -20.09 44.59
CA PRO A 307 16.90 -21.35 44.57
C PRO A 307 16.11 -22.52 43.96
N THR A 308 14.78 -22.43 44.03
CA THR A 308 13.84 -23.35 43.41
C THR A 308 12.58 -22.54 43.03
N PRO A 309 12.20 -22.42 41.75
CA PRO A 309 12.83 -22.93 40.53
C PRO A 309 13.89 -21.99 39.92
N SER A 310 15.02 -22.56 39.47
CA SER A 310 16.08 -21.87 38.73
C SER A 310 15.77 -21.77 37.22
N TYR A 311 16.28 -20.74 36.55
CA TYR A 311 16.20 -20.58 35.10
C TYR A 311 16.77 -21.77 34.30
N GLU A 312 17.67 -22.57 34.89
CA GLU A 312 18.23 -23.77 34.27
C GLU A 312 17.16 -24.84 34.01
N HIS A 313 16.03 -24.78 34.72
CA HIS A 313 14.89 -25.68 34.58
C HIS A 313 13.72 -25.06 33.80
N ASP A 314 13.85 -23.84 33.29
CA ASP A 314 12.80 -23.18 32.50
C ASP A 314 12.85 -23.64 31.02
N PRO A 315 11.75 -24.17 30.45
CA PRO A 315 11.71 -24.68 29.07
C PRO A 315 12.06 -23.66 27.97
N TRP A 316 11.94 -22.36 28.24
CA TRP A 316 12.17 -21.29 27.27
C TRP A 316 13.41 -20.43 27.57
N MET A 317 13.84 -20.33 28.82
CA MET A 317 14.90 -19.42 29.28
C MET A 317 16.27 -20.07 29.47
N TRP A 318 16.37 -21.41 29.43
CA TRP A 318 17.62 -22.16 29.64
C TRP A 318 18.77 -21.79 28.69
N SER A 319 18.45 -21.30 27.49
CA SER A 319 19.44 -20.94 26.46
C SER A 319 19.71 -19.43 26.38
N VAL A 320 19.33 -18.66 27.41
CA VAL A 320 19.44 -17.20 27.46
C VAL A 320 20.58 -16.81 28.42
N ASP A 321 21.25 -15.68 28.17
CA ASP A 321 22.33 -15.19 29.03
C ASP A 321 21.79 -14.51 30.29
N TRP A 322 21.81 -15.24 31.41
CA TRP A 322 21.40 -14.78 32.74
C TRP A 322 22.50 -14.09 33.54
N SER A 323 23.68 -13.87 32.97
CA SER A 323 24.73 -13.13 33.67
C SER A 323 24.32 -11.68 33.91
N SER A 324 24.80 -11.12 35.02
CA SER A 324 24.55 -9.73 35.43
C SER A 324 25.85 -8.95 35.39
N ARG A 325 25.78 -7.66 35.04
CA ARG A 325 26.95 -6.79 35.14
C ARG A 325 27.28 -6.46 36.59
N LYS A 326 28.54 -6.15 36.88
CA LYS A 326 28.98 -5.70 38.22
C LYS A 326 28.10 -4.53 38.68
N GLY A 327 27.43 -4.69 39.82
CA GLY A 327 26.55 -3.68 40.41
C GLY A 327 25.13 -3.63 39.84
N GLN A 328 24.72 -4.58 38.99
CA GLN A 328 23.33 -4.71 38.55
C GLN A 328 22.69 -6.02 39.02
N ASN A 329 21.42 -5.91 39.42
CA ASN A 329 20.61 -7.05 39.85
C ASN A 329 19.75 -7.64 38.72
N PHE A 330 19.88 -7.12 37.50
CA PHE A 330 19.12 -7.61 36.35
C PHE A 330 20.02 -8.33 35.35
N PRO A 331 19.53 -9.40 34.69
CA PRO A 331 20.30 -10.14 33.70
C PRO A 331 20.46 -9.35 32.39
N ILE A 332 21.54 -9.63 31.64
CA ILE A 332 21.87 -8.97 30.37
C ILE A 332 20.72 -9.06 29.35
N TRP A 333 19.99 -10.17 29.32
CA TRP A 333 18.86 -10.33 28.41
C TRP A 333 17.74 -9.31 28.69
N TYR A 334 17.50 -8.94 29.94
CA TYR A 334 16.53 -7.92 30.32
C TYR A 334 17.02 -6.52 29.92
N GLU A 335 18.30 -6.21 30.13
CA GLU A 335 18.87 -4.97 29.61
C GLU A 335 18.68 -4.85 28.08
N SER A 336 18.79 -5.97 27.37
CA SER A 336 18.66 -5.99 25.90
C SER A 336 17.24 -5.65 25.42
N LEU A 337 16.22 -5.90 26.26
CA LEU A 337 14.83 -5.57 26.00
C LEU A 337 14.59 -4.05 26.03
N LEU A 338 15.37 -3.30 26.82
CA LEU A 338 15.26 -1.85 26.94
C LEU A 338 16.10 -1.14 25.87
N ARG A 339 15.72 0.09 25.50
CA ARG A 339 16.51 0.91 24.55
C ARG A 339 17.78 1.45 25.17
N THR A 340 17.69 1.91 26.41
CA THR A 340 18.82 2.47 27.16
C THR A 340 18.94 1.79 28.52
N ARG A 341 20.16 1.76 29.06
CA ARG A 341 20.49 1.00 30.28
C ARG A 341 20.00 1.67 31.56
N ASN A 342 19.79 2.98 31.54
CA ASN A 342 19.26 3.72 32.69
C ASN A 342 17.81 3.36 33.00
N LEU A 343 17.10 2.71 32.08
CA LEU A 343 15.70 2.31 32.23
C LEU A 343 15.50 1.04 33.08
N VAL A 344 16.58 0.33 33.42
CA VAL A 344 16.52 -0.99 34.10
C VAL A 344 15.70 -0.93 35.39
N TYR A 345 15.89 0.13 36.17
CA TYR A 345 15.24 0.36 37.47
C TYR A 345 14.06 1.33 37.41
N THR A 346 13.70 1.84 36.22
CA THR A 346 12.59 2.79 36.08
C THR A 346 11.26 2.14 36.52
N PRO A 347 10.45 2.80 37.35
CA PRO A 347 9.10 2.33 37.68
C PRO A 347 8.25 2.05 36.43
N LEU A 348 7.34 1.09 36.51
CA LEU A 348 6.55 0.66 35.33
C LEU A 348 5.72 1.82 34.77
N GLU A 349 5.22 2.69 35.62
CA GLU A 349 4.33 3.80 35.31
C GLU A 349 5.04 4.91 34.52
N GLU A 350 6.35 5.04 34.74
CA GLU A 350 7.23 6.03 34.11
C GLU A 350 7.74 5.58 32.74
N LEU A 351 7.61 4.29 32.41
CA LEU A 351 8.02 3.77 31.10
C LEU A 351 7.12 4.31 29.98
N SER A 352 7.75 4.65 28.87
CA SER A 352 7.08 4.99 27.62
C SER A 352 7.11 3.82 26.63
N GLN A 353 6.28 3.93 25.59
CA GLN A 353 6.22 3.01 24.46
C GLN A 353 7.54 2.92 23.68
N THR A 354 8.36 3.97 23.69
CA THR A 354 9.64 3.97 22.98
C THR A 354 10.75 3.33 23.79
N ASP A 355 10.60 3.14 25.10
CA ASP A 355 11.64 2.61 25.98
C ASP A 355 11.90 1.11 25.80
N VAL A 356 10.93 0.37 25.25
CA VAL A 356 10.94 -1.10 25.19
C VAL A 356 11.01 -1.60 23.75
N LYS A 357 11.90 -2.55 23.48
CA LYS A 357 12.01 -3.25 22.19
C LYS A 357 11.00 -4.39 22.13
N LEU A 358 9.73 -4.06 21.83
CA LEU A 358 8.63 -5.03 21.72
C LEU A 358 8.89 -6.19 20.74
N LYS A 359 9.78 -6.01 19.76
CA LYS A 359 10.19 -7.02 18.76
C LYS A 359 11.45 -7.81 19.16
N SER A 360 11.89 -7.71 20.42
CA SER A 360 13.06 -8.44 20.89
C SER A 360 12.83 -9.94 20.90
N ARG A 361 13.89 -10.73 20.61
CA ARG A 361 13.85 -12.20 20.58
C ARG A 361 13.60 -12.83 21.95
N VAL A 362 13.74 -12.06 23.04
CA VAL A 362 13.39 -12.54 24.37
C VAL A 362 11.88 -12.52 24.61
N VAL A 363 11.12 -11.68 23.90
CA VAL A 363 9.68 -11.51 24.13
C VAL A 363 8.89 -12.82 24.00
N PRO A 364 9.07 -13.65 22.94
CA PRO A 364 8.41 -14.95 22.88
C PRO A 364 8.79 -15.91 24.02
N ARG A 365 10.00 -15.77 24.58
CA ARG A 365 10.47 -16.58 25.72
C ARG A 365 9.83 -16.10 27.01
N ILE A 366 9.70 -14.79 27.21
CA ILE A 366 9.06 -14.19 28.38
C ILE A 366 7.62 -14.68 28.52
N PHE A 367 6.89 -14.85 27.42
CA PHE A 367 5.52 -15.37 27.45
C PHE A 367 5.41 -16.90 27.38
N GLY A 368 6.53 -17.60 27.20
CA GLY A 368 6.55 -19.06 27.05
C GLY A 368 5.69 -19.54 25.87
N LEU A 369 5.95 -19.00 24.67
CA LEU A 369 5.12 -19.34 23.51
C LEU A 369 5.26 -20.82 23.11
N CYS A 370 4.14 -21.41 22.71
CA CYS A 370 4.04 -22.76 22.17
C CYS A 370 3.46 -22.76 20.74
N TRP A 371 3.85 -23.74 19.94
CA TRP A 371 3.23 -24.08 18.67
C TRP A 371 2.56 -25.46 18.81
N GLY A 372 1.22 -25.47 18.84
CA GLY A 372 0.46 -26.60 19.35
C GLY A 372 0.92 -26.94 20.78
N PRO A 373 1.23 -28.21 21.10
CA PRO A 373 1.69 -28.59 22.42
C PRO A 373 3.19 -28.30 22.65
N TYR A 374 3.94 -27.86 21.63
CA TYR A 374 5.40 -27.84 21.64
C TYR A 374 5.97 -26.45 21.97
N PRO A 375 6.91 -26.33 22.92
CA PRO A 375 7.50 -25.03 23.26
C PRO A 375 8.38 -24.48 22.13
N LEU A 376 8.31 -23.17 21.91
CA LEU A 376 9.14 -22.48 20.92
C LEU A 376 10.61 -22.41 21.36
N HIS A 377 11.50 -22.59 20.40
CA HIS A 377 12.94 -22.41 20.56
C HIS A 377 13.50 -21.60 19.38
N TYR A 378 14.48 -20.73 19.65
CA TYR A 378 15.15 -19.96 18.60
C TYR A 378 16.58 -20.47 18.37
N LYS A 379 16.90 -20.82 17.12
CA LYS A 379 18.25 -21.13 16.66
C LYS A 379 18.78 -20.02 15.77
N THR A 380 20.04 -19.61 15.98
CA THR A 380 20.64 -18.48 15.24
C THR A 380 20.78 -18.71 13.74
N ASP A 381 20.84 -19.97 13.29
CA ASP A 381 20.93 -20.39 11.89
C ASP A 381 19.59 -20.78 11.25
N LYS A 382 18.55 -21.07 12.07
CA LYS A 382 17.24 -21.57 11.58
C LYS A 382 16.06 -20.67 11.94
N GLY A 383 16.25 -19.64 12.76
CA GLY A 383 15.17 -18.79 13.27
C GLY A 383 14.35 -19.48 14.36
N TRP A 384 13.11 -19.05 14.49
CA TRP A 384 12.14 -19.66 15.40
C TRP A 384 11.61 -20.99 14.88
N GLY A 385 11.48 -21.94 15.79
CA GLY A 385 10.89 -23.26 15.60
C GLY A 385 10.36 -23.80 16.91
N PHE A 386 10.03 -25.08 16.95
CA PHE A 386 9.49 -25.75 18.11
C PHE A 386 10.15 -27.12 18.32
N LEU A 387 10.16 -27.58 19.57
CA LEU A 387 10.83 -28.82 19.98
C LEU A 387 9.82 -29.97 20.10
N VAL A 388 10.02 -30.99 19.28
CA VAL A 388 9.17 -32.18 19.23
C VAL A 388 9.98 -33.38 19.75
N PRO A 389 9.44 -34.22 20.65
CA PRO A 389 10.13 -35.43 21.09
C PRO A 389 10.34 -36.39 19.90
N LYS A 390 11.55 -36.94 19.75
CA LYS A 390 11.86 -37.94 18.70
C LYS A 390 10.99 -39.20 18.83
N ASP A 391 10.63 -39.53 20.06
CA ASP A 391 9.72 -40.61 20.39
C ASP A 391 8.58 -40.04 21.25
N SER A 392 7.34 -40.29 20.83
CA SER A 392 6.12 -39.84 21.52
C SER A 392 5.87 -40.59 22.83
N HIS A 393 6.56 -41.70 23.08
CA HIS A 393 6.39 -42.55 24.25
C HIS A 393 7.51 -42.43 25.29
N ILE A 394 8.33 -41.38 25.23
CA ILE A 394 9.41 -41.15 26.20
C ILE A 394 8.83 -41.06 27.62
N VAL A 395 9.31 -41.96 28.49
CA VAL A 395 8.98 -41.95 29.92
C VAL A 395 9.92 -40.99 30.64
N LEU A 396 9.36 -40.08 31.47
CA LEU A 396 10.13 -39.06 32.18
C LEU A 396 11.19 -39.63 33.13
N SER A 397 11.03 -40.88 33.60
CA SER A 397 12.03 -41.57 34.45
C SER A 397 13.32 -41.90 33.71
N ASP A 398 13.25 -42.02 32.39
CA ASP A 398 14.32 -42.61 31.57
C ASP A 398 15.22 -41.54 30.93
N VAL A 399 14.91 -40.27 31.15
CA VAL A 399 15.64 -39.12 30.64
C VAL A 399 16.27 -38.31 31.78
N PRO A 400 17.44 -37.68 31.56
CA PRO A 400 18.04 -36.81 32.57
C PRO A 400 17.17 -35.58 32.83
N ASP A 401 17.25 -34.98 34.02
CA ASP A 401 16.58 -33.70 34.30
C ASP A 401 17.06 -32.60 33.35
N VAL A 402 18.39 -32.52 33.19
CA VAL A 402 19.11 -31.57 32.35
C VAL A 402 20.24 -32.28 31.62
N GLU A 403 20.49 -31.91 30.36
CA GLU A 403 21.55 -32.49 29.53
C GLU A 403 22.46 -31.37 28.98
N GLU A 404 23.78 -31.60 28.92
CA GLU A 404 24.69 -30.65 28.26
C GLU A 404 24.56 -30.78 26.74
N VAL A 405 24.25 -29.68 26.06
CA VAL A 405 24.15 -29.60 24.61
C VAL A 405 25.08 -28.51 24.07
N VAL A 406 25.60 -28.74 22.88
CA VAL A 406 26.42 -27.76 22.17
C VAL A 406 25.55 -26.98 21.20
N LEU A 407 25.34 -25.70 21.48
CA LEU A 407 24.70 -24.76 20.58
C LEU A 407 25.70 -24.28 19.52
N ARG A 408 25.20 -23.52 18.54
CA ARG A 408 26.03 -22.99 17.45
C ARG A 408 27.23 -22.20 18.00
N ARG A 409 28.37 -22.28 17.30
CA ARG A 409 29.66 -21.67 17.67
C ARG A 409 30.31 -22.27 18.93
N GLY A 410 29.95 -23.49 19.30
CA GLY A 410 30.58 -24.20 20.42
C GLY A 410 30.10 -23.73 21.80
N VAL A 411 29.01 -22.96 21.87
CA VAL A 411 28.44 -22.49 23.13
C VAL A 411 27.78 -23.68 23.84
N LYS A 412 28.34 -24.09 24.97
CA LYS A 412 27.74 -25.11 25.82
C LYS A 412 26.54 -24.53 26.56
N ALA A 413 25.44 -25.27 26.61
CA ALA A 413 24.24 -24.94 27.36
C ALA A 413 23.65 -26.21 27.99
N ARG A 414 22.81 -26.06 29.02
CA ARG A 414 22.12 -27.18 29.67
C ARG A 414 20.65 -27.14 29.29
N ILE A 415 20.17 -28.11 28.52
CA ILE A 415 18.77 -28.20 28.11
C ILE A 415 17.96 -28.94 29.20
N PRO A 416 16.84 -28.38 29.69
CA PRO A 416 16.00 -29.02 30.71
C PRO A 416 15.02 -30.02 30.09
N VAL A 417 15.51 -31.22 29.81
CA VAL A 417 14.79 -32.27 29.09
C VAL A 417 13.46 -32.60 29.76
N LYS A 418 13.44 -32.87 31.08
CA LYS A 418 12.20 -33.20 31.78
C LYS A 418 11.20 -32.04 31.83
N ALA A 419 11.68 -30.80 31.96
CA ALA A 419 10.78 -29.64 32.00
C ALA A 419 10.09 -29.42 30.64
N ILE A 420 10.83 -29.57 29.53
CA ILE A 420 10.28 -29.47 28.17
C ILE A 420 9.26 -30.59 27.92
N LEU A 421 9.59 -31.84 28.26
CA LEU A 421 8.65 -32.96 28.12
C LEU A 421 7.42 -32.79 29.02
N GLY A 422 7.59 -32.28 30.24
CA GLY A 422 6.50 -31.98 31.16
C GLY A 422 5.52 -30.96 30.58
N VAL A 423 6.01 -29.88 29.96
CA VAL A 423 5.15 -28.91 29.24
C VAL A 423 4.38 -29.58 28.11
N ILE A 424 5.04 -30.42 27.31
CA ILE A 424 4.38 -31.09 26.18
C ILE A 424 3.28 -32.04 26.67
N GLN A 425 3.56 -32.85 27.69
CA GLN A 425 2.59 -33.77 28.29
C GLN A 425 1.42 -33.02 28.93
N GLN A 426 1.69 -31.93 29.65
CA GLN A 426 0.67 -31.07 30.23
C GLN A 426 -0.24 -30.50 29.13
N ASN A 427 0.33 -29.90 28.09
CA ASN A 427 -0.44 -29.29 27.00
C ASN A 427 -1.34 -30.32 26.29
N ILE A 428 -0.83 -31.52 26.02
CA ILE A 428 -1.62 -32.61 25.43
C ILE A 428 -2.75 -33.02 26.37
N SER A 429 -2.49 -33.12 27.68
CA SER A 429 -3.51 -33.47 28.68
C SER A 429 -4.62 -32.41 28.83
N GLU A 430 -4.29 -31.14 28.60
CA GLU A 430 -5.22 -30.01 28.57
C GLU A 430 -6.00 -29.90 27.25
N GLY A 431 -5.78 -30.84 26.31
CA GLY A 431 -6.53 -30.93 25.05
C GLY A 431 -5.97 -30.10 23.90
N VAL A 432 -4.73 -29.61 24.01
CA VAL A 432 -4.08 -28.87 22.91
C VAL A 432 -3.82 -29.82 21.74
N GLY A 433 -4.46 -29.53 20.60
CA GLY A 433 -4.38 -30.33 19.39
C GLY A 433 -2.96 -30.39 18.80
N ASN A 434 -2.63 -31.51 18.16
CA ASN A 434 -1.35 -31.67 17.48
C ASN A 434 -1.30 -30.83 16.18
N VAL A 435 -0.09 -30.56 15.71
CA VAL A 435 0.18 -29.76 14.50
C VAL A 435 0.72 -30.64 13.37
N VAL A 436 0.54 -30.19 12.13
CA VAL A 436 1.15 -30.86 10.98
C VAL A 436 2.67 -30.65 11.05
N LEU A 437 3.39 -31.76 11.19
CA LEU A 437 4.85 -31.74 11.24
C LEU A 437 5.44 -31.73 9.83
N THR A 438 6.31 -30.75 9.58
CA THR A 438 7.23 -30.76 8.43
C THR A 438 8.45 -31.62 8.75
N HIS A 439 9.37 -31.78 7.81
CA HIS A 439 10.63 -32.51 8.06
C HIS A 439 11.42 -31.89 9.23
N SER A 440 12.10 -32.74 10.03
CA SER A 440 13.01 -32.25 11.08
C SER A 440 14.19 -31.51 10.44
N HIS A 441 14.52 -30.34 10.98
CA HIS A 441 15.58 -29.48 10.42
C HIS A 441 16.92 -29.63 11.16
N SER A 442 16.88 -30.13 12.39
CA SER A 442 18.03 -30.50 13.22
C SER A 442 17.53 -31.20 14.48
N SER A 443 18.40 -31.93 15.18
CA SER A 443 18.06 -32.46 16.50
C SER A 443 18.80 -31.72 17.61
N ILE A 444 18.24 -31.75 18.82
CA ILE A 444 18.86 -31.26 20.06
C ILE A 444 18.43 -32.16 21.21
N SER A 445 19.39 -32.88 21.83
CA SER A 445 19.08 -33.91 22.84
C SER A 445 18.07 -34.95 22.26
N VAL A 446 17.02 -35.26 23.02
CA VAL A 446 15.91 -36.16 22.68
C VAL A 446 14.84 -35.50 21.80
N PHE A 447 15.04 -34.24 21.39
CA PHE A 447 14.09 -33.49 20.58
C PHE A 447 14.57 -33.31 19.14
N ASP A 448 13.61 -33.29 18.22
CA ASP A 448 13.74 -32.74 16.89
C ASP A 448 13.25 -31.29 16.86
N PHE A 449 13.99 -30.45 16.15
CA PHE A 449 13.67 -29.06 15.93
C PHE A 449 13.01 -28.89 14.57
N HIS A 450 11.79 -28.39 14.57
CA HIS A 450 11.03 -28.06 13.37
C HIS A 450 10.95 -26.53 13.26
N LYS A 451 11.32 -25.98 12.10
CA LYS A 451 11.16 -24.54 11.84
C LYS A 451 9.68 -24.17 11.84
N LEU A 452 9.36 -22.97 12.32
CA LEU A 452 8.04 -22.39 12.06
C LEU A 452 7.85 -22.19 10.55
N PRO A 453 6.64 -22.44 10.02
CA PRO A 453 6.36 -22.23 8.60
C PRO A 453 6.51 -20.75 8.25
N HIS A 454 7.32 -20.45 7.23
CA HIS A 454 7.53 -19.08 6.78
C HIS A 454 6.61 -18.76 5.58
N PRO A 455 5.97 -17.57 5.52
CA PRO A 455 5.04 -17.21 4.44
C PRO A 455 5.64 -17.28 3.02
N ASN A 456 6.94 -17.03 2.90
CA ASN A 456 7.64 -17.08 1.61
C ASN A 456 8.18 -18.47 1.23
N GLY A 457 7.94 -19.49 2.07
CA GLY A 457 8.41 -20.86 1.84
C GLY A 457 9.50 -21.34 2.81
N GLU A 458 9.79 -22.64 2.77
CA GLU A 458 10.58 -23.36 3.80
C GLU A 458 12.04 -22.91 3.93
N HIS A 459 12.61 -22.29 2.90
CA HIS A 459 14.00 -21.84 2.90
C HIS A 459 14.25 -20.65 3.85
N ASP A 460 13.23 -19.83 4.09
CA ASP A 460 13.34 -18.63 4.91
C ASP A 460 13.14 -18.91 6.40
N ASN A 461 13.82 -18.12 7.25
CA ASN A 461 13.76 -18.27 8.70
C ASN A 461 12.75 -17.30 9.31
N VAL A 462 11.93 -17.79 10.24
CA VAL A 462 11.03 -16.93 11.00
C VAL A 462 11.82 -16.15 12.05
N GLY A 463 11.82 -14.81 11.93
CA GLY A 463 12.50 -13.91 12.87
C GLY A 463 11.63 -13.44 14.04
N ASP A 464 10.32 -13.29 13.82
CA ASP A 464 9.33 -12.82 14.81
C ASP A 464 8.05 -13.67 14.73
N PRO A 465 7.78 -14.53 15.73
CA PRO A 465 6.62 -15.40 15.72
C PRO A 465 5.33 -14.63 16.04
N ILE A 466 5.41 -13.38 16.53
CA ILE A 466 4.26 -12.52 16.84
C ILE A 466 4.03 -11.52 15.69
N SER A 467 4.48 -11.85 14.47
CA SER A 467 4.29 -11.01 13.29
C SER A 467 2.92 -11.25 12.65
N LYS A 468 2.50 -10.36 11.74
CA LYS A 468 1.25 -10.49 10.98
C LYS A 468 1.11 -11.85 10.27
N ALA A 469 2.23 -12.46 9.91
CA ALA A 469 2.26 -13.77 9.27
C ALA A 469 1.54 -14.85 10.08
N PHE A 470 1.60 -14.76 11.41
CA PHE A 470 1.04 -15.75 12.35
C PHE A 470 -0.28 -15.31 12.98
N GLN A 471 -0.97 -14.35 12.36
CA GLN A 471 -2.21 -13.78 12.90
C GLN A 471 -3.28 -14.88 13.08
N LEU A 472 -3.45 -15.72 12.06
CA LEU A 472 -4.42 -16.83 12.08
C LEU A 472 -4.08 -17.83 13.17
N GLU A 473 -2.81 -18.20 13.30
CA GLU A 473 -2.36 -19.19 14.26
C GLU A 473 -2.49 -18.71 15.71
N ILE A 474 -2.33 -17.40 15.96
CA ILE A 474 -2.59 -16.82 17.28
C ILE A 474 -4.09 -16.80 17.57
N GLU A 475 -4.92 -16.40 16.61
CA GLU A 475 -6.39 -16.34 16.75
C GLU A 475 -7.03 -17.73 16.93
N GLU A 476 -6.51 -18.74 16.24
CA GLU A 476 -6.97 -20.14 16.33
C GLU A 476 -6.35 -20.90 17.52
N GLY A 477 -5.45 -20.27 18.29
CA GLY A 477 -4.80 -20.88 19.45
C GLY A 477 -3.73 -21.93 19.10
N VAL A 478 -3.27 -21.97 17.84
CA VAL A 478 -2.12 -22.79 17.42
C VAL A 478 -0.81 -22.21 17.97
N LEU A 479 -0.67 -20.89 17.97
CA LEU A 479 0.45 -20.16 18.57
C LEU A 479 -0.03 -19.38 19.80
N TRP A 480 0.38 -19.77 21.00
CA TRP A 480 -0.23 -19.26 22.23
C TRP A 480 0.77 -19.17 23.41
N PRO A 481 0.51 -18.28 24.40
CA PRO A 481 1.38 -18.11 25.57
C PRO A 481 1.03 -19.04 26.73
N MET A 482 2.05 -19.63 27.37
CA MET A 482 1.88 -20.39 28.62
C MET A 482 1.79 -19.52 29.88
N ARG A 483 2.39 -18.31 29.86
CA ARG A 483 2.42 -17.40 31.01
C ARG A 483 2.12 -15.95 30.62
N CYS A 484 1.67 -15.16 31.60
CA CYS A 484 1.30 -13.75 31.44
C CYS A 484 0.35 -13.54 30.23
N LYS A 485 -0.72 -14.37 30.17
CA LYS A 485 -1.63 -14.45 29.01
C LYS A 485 -2.31 -13.12 28.71
N LYS A 486 -2.63 -12.35 29.76
CA LYS A 486 -3.23 -11.01 29.64
C LYS A 486 -2.25 -10.04 28.98
N GLU A 487 -1.02 -9.98 29.48
CA GLU A 487 0.01 -9.08 28.97
C GLU A 487 0.43 -9.46 27.54
N PHE A 488 0.42 -10.75 27.19
CA PHE A 488 0.58 -11.20 25.82
C PHE A 488 -0.57 -10.74 24.92
N ALA A 489 -1.81 -10.87 25.39
CA ALA A 489 -2.98 -10.41 24.63
C ALA A 489 -2.94 -8.90 24.39
N ASP A 490 -2.51 -8.12 25.38
CA ASP A 490 -2.31 -6.66 25.25
C ASP A 490 -1.20 -6.34 24.22
N LEU A 491 -0.07 -7.07 24.26
CA LEU A 491 0.99 -6.95 23.26
C LEU A 491 0.51 -7.27 21.84
N TYR A 492 -0.22 -8.38 21.69
CA TYR A 492 -0.75 -8.83 20.41
C TYR A 492 -1.77 -7.83 19.85
N ARG A 493 -2.70 -7.38 20.69
CA ARG A 493 -3.68 -6.33 20.38
C ARG A 493 -2.96 -5.08 19.89
N ALA A 494 -2.02 -4.53 20.66
CA ALA A 494 -1.31 -3.31 20.29
C ALA A 494 -0.60 -3.44 18.93
N ARG A 495 0.06 -4.58 18.67
CA ARG A 495 0.70 -4.84 17.37
C ARG A 495 -0.28 -4.89 16.21
N ASN A 496 -1.47 -5.44 16.42
CA ASN A 496 -2.49 -5.54 15.39
C ASN A 496 -3.18 -4.20 15.14
N THR A 497 -3.64 -3.52 16.20
CA THR A 497 -4.41 -2.28 16.13
C THR A 497 -3.58 -1.11 15.59
N THR A 498 -2.29 -1.02 15.94
CA THR A 498 -1.41 0.08 15.51
C THR A 498 -0.74 -0.13 14.16
N ARG A 499 -0.83 -1.34 13.57
CA ARG A 499 -0.10 -1.73 12.36
C ARG A 499 -0.31 -0.77 11.19
N PHE A 500 -1.57 -0.42 10.92
CA PHE A 500 -1.91 0.46 9.80
C PHE A 500 -1.49 1.88 10.08
N TRP A 501 -1.76 2.39 11.29
CA TRP A 501 -1.31 3.72 11.69
C TRP A 501 0.20 3.88 11.55
N ASN A 502 1.01 2.94 12.03
CA ASN A 502 2.47 3.00 11.89
C ASN A 502 2.94 3.08 10.42
N ASN A 503 2.18 2.50 9.48
CA ASN A 503 2.49 2.58 8.06
C ASN A 503 2.01 3.89 7.41
N TYR A 504 0.91 4.45 7.89
CA TYR A 504 0.27 5.63 7.31
C TYR A 504 0.76 6.94 7.95
N ARG A 505 1.20 6.90 9.21
CA ARG A 505 1.57 8.07 10.03
C ARG A 505 2.52 9.00 9.29
N ASP A 506 3.68 8.50 8.86
CA ASP A 506 4.68 9.33 8.20
C ASP A 506 4.17 9.83 6.84
N ARG A 507 3.46 8.96 6.10
CA ARG A 507 2.86 9.31 4.80
C ARG A 507 1.74 10.35 4.91
N PHE A 508 1.04 10.38 6.05
CA PHE A 508 0.03 11.37 6.39
C PHE A 508 0.70 12.73 6.63
N GLN A 509 1.81 12.74 7.38
CA GLN A 509 2.58 13.96 7.64
C GLN A 509 3.27 14.49 6.39
N GLU A 510 3.60 13.62 5.41
CA GLU A 510 4.10 14.02 4.08
C GLU A 510 3.05 14.73 3.20
N GLN A 511 1.77 14.77 3.59
CA GLN A 511 0.74 15.45 2.79
C GLN A 511 0.84 16.97 2.96
N VAL A 512 1.00 17.68 1.83
CA VAL A 512 0.91 19.15 1.80
C VAL A 512 -0.56 19.54 1.97
N THR A 513 -0.91 20.00 3.16
CA THR A 513 -2.28 20.46 3.48
C THR A 513 -2.31 21.97 3.47
N VAL A 514 -3.15 22.56 2.62
CA VAL A 514 -3.28 24.01 2.46
C VAL A 514 -4.62 24.45 3.05
N TRP A 515 -4.58 25.43 3.94
CA TRP A 515 -5.75 25.95 4.65
C TRP A 515 -6.23 27.26 4.04
N LEU A 516 -7.54 27.40 3.93
CA LEU A 516 -8.21 28.56 3.36
C LEU A 516 -8.48 29.65 4.41
N ASP A 517 -8.51 29.27 5.69
CA ASP A 517 -8.76 30.17 6.81
C ASP A 517 -7.67 30.09 7.88
N GLU A 518 -7.59 31.12 8.73
CA GLU A 518 -6.55 31.23 9.77
C GLU A 518 -6.68 30.17 10.88
N ASN A 519 -7.87 29.63 11.09
CA ASN A 519 -8.14 28.63 12.12
C ASN A 519 -7.93 27.20 11.60
N GLY A 520 -7.71 27.02 10.30
CA GLY A 520 -7.63 25.73 9.62
C GLY A 520 -8.91 24.91 9.77
N ASN A 521 -10.06 25.54 9.57
CA ASN A 521 -11.36 24.88 9.51
C ASN A 521 -11.59 24.22 8.15
N GLU A 522 -11.15 24.86 7.07
CA GLU A 522 -11.31 24.43 5.69
C GLU A 522 -9.97 24.44 4.96
N GLY A 523 -9.72 23.39 4.18
CA GLY A 523 -8.49 23.25 3.43
C GLY A 523 -8.60 22.20 2.34
N ALA A 524 -7.49 21.99 1.65
CA ALA A 524 -7.35 20.98 0.62
C ALA A 524 -5.95 20.36 0.62
N ILE A 525 -5.88 19.14 0.10
CA ILE A 525 -4.64 18.42 -0.19
C ILE A 525 -4.58 18.18 -1.69
N ALA A 526 -3.46 18.50 -2.31
CA ALA A 526 -3.16 18.12 -3.70
C ALA A 526 -2.21 16.92 -3.68
N PRO A 527 -2.73 15.67 -3.73
CA PRO A 527 -1.88 14.49 -3.67
C PRO A 527 -1.08 14.33 -4.96
N SER A 528 0.20 13.97 -4.85
CA SER A 528 1.09 13.73 -5.99
C SER A 528 0.80 12.38 -6.66
N ILE A 529 -0.36 12.26 -7.29
CA ILE A 529 -0.76 11.05 -8.00
C ILE A 529 0.09 10.92 -9.27
N ILE A 530 0.66 9.75 -9.47
CA ILE A 530 1.30 9.39 -10.75
C ILE A 530 0.27 8.60 -11.55
N PRO A 531 -0.33 9.16 -12.63
CA PRO A 531 -1.46 8.53 -13.32
C PRO A 531 -1.17 7.15 -13.91
N ALA A 532 0.08 6.90 -14.31
CA ALA A 532 0.52 5.65 -14.94
C ALA A 532 1.78 5.09 -14.26
N GLY A 533 1.76 4.95 -12.93
CA GLY A 533 2.95 4.57 -12.16
C GLY A 533 3.26 3.07 -12.09
N THR A 534 2.34 2.20 -12.48
CA THR A 534 2.61 0.74 -12.57
C THR A 534 2.79 0.29 -14.02
N VAL A 535 3.32 -0.93 -14.23
CA VAL A 535 3.38 -1.56 -15.56
C VAL A 535 1.98 -1.72 -16.19
N THR A 536 0.96 -1.94 -15.36
CA THR A 536 -0.46 -1.98 -15.77
C THR A 536 -1.07 -0.59 -15.94
N ARG A 537 -0.30 0.48 -15.66
CA ARG A 537 -0.67 1.90 -15.75
C ARG A 537 -1.78 2.30 -14.80
N ARG A 538 -1.89 1.60 -13.67
CA ARG A 538 -2.70 2.09 -12.55
C ARG A 538 -2.01 3.30 -11.95
N ALA A 539 -2.84 4.23 -11.50
CA ALA A 539 -2.37 5.35 -10.73
C ALA A 539 -1.71 4.85 -9.44
N VAL A 540 -0.68 5.56 -8.97
CA VAL A 540 -0.02 5.27 -7.69
C VAL A 540 0.07 6.53 -6.85
N HIS A 541 -0.16 6.34 -5.55
CA HIS A 541 0.03 7.35 -4.53
C HIS A 541 0.37 6.63 -3.22
N LYS A 542 1.34 7.14 -2.45
CA LYS A 542 1.87 6.44 -1.27
C LYS A 542 0.83 6.24 -0.16
N LEU A 543 -0.14 7.16 -0.04
CA LEU A 543 -1.17 7.14 1.00
C LEU A 543 -2.54 6.75 0.42
N TRP A 544 -3.22 7.69 -0.24
CA TRP A 544 -4.61 7.57 -0.71
C TRP A 544 -4.94 6.30 -1.52
N LEU A 545 -4.09 5.90 -2.47
CA LEU A 545 -4.32 4.69 -3.29
C LEU A 545 -3.91 3.38 -2.60
N THR A 546 -3.35 3.46 -1.39
CA THR A 546 -3.07 2.30 -0.52
C THR A 546 -3.99 2.22 0.69
N ALA A 547 -4.79 3.27 0.93
CA ALA A 547 -5.70 3.35 2.05
C ALA A 547 -6.77 2.26 1.93
N ILE A 548 -6.87 1.44 2.98
CA ILE A 548 -7.86 0.37 3.05
C ILE A 548 -9.17 0.89 3.64
N ASN A 549 -10.26 0.19 3.37
CA ASN A 549 -11.51 0.41 4.10
C ASN A 549 -11.44 -0.30 5.47
N PRO A 550 -11.99 0.29 6.54
CA PRO A 550 -12.07 -0.37 7.84
C PRO A 550 -12.88 -1.66 7.74
N LYS A 551 -12.41 -2.73 8.40
CA LYS A 551 -13.22 -3.93 8.65
C LYS A 551 -13.99 -3.82 9.96
N ASP A 552 -13.40 -3.15 10.94
CA ASP A 552 -13.90 -2.86 12.28
C ASP A 552 -13.26 -1.56 12.81
N ASP A 553 -13.71 -1.08 13.97
CA ASP A 553 -13.22 0.13 14.64
C ASP A 553 -11.96 -0.09 15.51
N GLN A 554 -11.42 -1.31 15.54
CA GLN A 554 -10.26 -1.63 16.36
C GLN A 554 -8.95 -1.15 15.71
N MET A 555 -8.91 -1.13 14.38
CA MET A 555 -7.71 -0.75 13.63
C MET A 555 -7.54 0.77 13.59
N ILE A 556 -6.42 1.26 14.12
CA ILE A 556 -6.12 2.69 14.18
C ILE A 556 -5.72 3.18 12.78
N GLY A 557 -6.27 4.32 12.36
CA GLY A 557 -5.96 4.97 11.09
C GLY A 557 -6.68 4.43 9.85
N THR A 558 -7.53 3.39 9.95
CA THR A 558 -8.22 2.83 8.76
C THR A 558 -9.36 3.68 8.24
N ASN A 559 -9.86 4.62 9.03
CA ASN A 559 -10.91 5.56 8.64
C ASN A 559 -10.37 6.78 7.88
N LEU A 560 -9.13 6.72 7.37
CA LEU A 560 -8.48 7.85 6.70
C LEU A 560 -9.32 8.47 5.58
N LYS A 561 -10.00 7.64 4.78
CA LYS A 561 -10.81 8.12 3.64
C LYS A 561 -11.97 9.00 4.06
N SER A 562 -12.49 8.85 5.28
CA SER A 562 -13.59 9.69 5.76
C SER A 562 -13.15 11.10 6.14
N MET A 563 -11.84 11.37 6.14
CA MET A 563 -11.30 12.72 6.37
C MET A 563 -11.28 13.59 5.12
N VAL A 564 -11.61 13.00 3.96
CA VAL A 564 -11.94 13.78 2.77
C VAL A 564 -13.36 14.28 2.96
N GLU A 565 -13.47 15.55 3.32
CA GLU A 565 -14.70 16.20 3.74
C GLU A 565 -14.82 17.51 2.96
N CYS A 566 -15.98 17.74 2.33
CA CYS A 566 -16.28 18.99 1.64
C CYS A 566 -16.99 19.99 2.59
N PRO A 567 -16.94 21.31 2.29
CA PRO A 567 -17.68 22.32 3.05
C PRO A 567 -19.19 22.06 3.10
N GLU A 568 -19.92 22.69 4.02
CA GLU A 568 -21.35 22.37 4.33
C GLU A 568 -22.28 22.40 3.10
N ASP A 569 -22.00 23.28 2.12
CA ASP A 569 -22.82 23.44 0.91
C ASP A 569 -22.41 22.51 -0.26
N TRP A 570 -21.37 21.70 -0.08
CA TRP A 570 -20.82 20.83 -1.12
C TRP A 570 -21.02 19.36 -0.78
N HIS A 571 -21.09 18.53 -1.81
CA HIS A 571 -21.26 17.08 -1.67
C HIS A 571 -20.32 16.35 -2.62
N ILE A 572 -19.65 15.30 -2.13
CA ILE A 572 -18.84 14.42 -2.96
C ILE A 572 -19.75 13.32 -3.52
N VAL A 573 -19.94 13.32 -4.84
CA VAL A 573 -20.67 12.27 -5.54
C VAL A 573 -19.67 11.28 -6.11
N GLY A 574 -19.80 10.01 -5.72
CA GLY A 574 -18.96 8.93 -6.22
C GLY A 574 -19.75 7.64 -6.32
N ALA A 575 -19.28 6.73 -7.17
CA ALA A 575 -19.80 5.38 -7.30
C ALA A 575 -18.64 4.40 -7.37
N ASP A 576 -18.79 3.25 -6.72
CA ASP A 576 -17.87 2.12 -6.85
C ASP A 576 -18.50 1.07 -7.77
N VAL A 577 -17.72 0.60 -8.74
CA VAL A 577 -18.18 -0.43 -9.68
C VAL A 577 -17.66 -1.78 -9.18
N ASP A 578 -18.56 -2.51 -8.51
CA ASP A 578 -18.26 -3.82 -7.97
C ASP A 578 -17.70 -4.75 -9.04
N SER A 579 -16.55 -5.38 -8.73
CA SER A 579 -15.96 -6.44 -9.55
C SER A 579 -15.65 -6.04 -11.00
N GLN A 580 -15.37 -4.76 -11.27
CA GLN A 580 -15.06 -4.26 -12.63
C GLN A 580 -14.03 -5.11 -13.39
N GLU A 581 -12.98 -5.57 -12.70
CA GLU A 581 -11.90 -6.37 -13.31
C GLU A 581 -12.41 -7.76 -13.70
N GLN A 582 -13.24 -8.36 -12.84
CA GLN A 582 -13.82 -9.66 -13.10
C GLN A 582 -14.87 -9.57 -14.22
N TRP A 583 -15.64 -8.47 -14.29
CA TRP A 583 -16.58 -8.21 -15.38
C TRP A 583 -15.86 -8.12 -16.72
N ILE A 584 -14.74 -7.39 -16.79
CA ILE A 584 -13.90 -7.31 -17.99
C ILE A 584 -13.40 -8.71 -18.38
N ALA A 585 -12.87 -9.48 -17.42
CA ALA A 585 -12.39 -10.84 -17.68
C ALA A 585 -13.50 -11.76 -18.19
N ALA A 586 -14.68 -11.69 -17.59
CA ALA A 586 -15.86 -12.46 -17.96
C ALA A 586 -16.33 -12.13 -19.39
N MET A 587 -16.44 -10.84 -19.72
CA MET A 587 -16.83 -10.39 -21.05
C MET A 587 -15.80 -10.77 -22.11
N LEU A 588 -14.50 -10.64 -21.82
CA LEU A 588 -13.44 -11.08 -22.73
C LEU A 588 -13.51 -12.59 -22.98
N GLY A 589 -13.75 -13.38 -21.93
CA GLY A 589 -13.94 -14.82 -22.02
C GLY A 589 -15.12 -15.18 -22.94
N ASP A 590 -16.27 -14.57 -22.73
CA ASP A 590 -17.47 -14.81 -23.55
C ASP A 590 -17.29 -14.39 -25.01
N CYS A 591 -16.56 -13.29 -25.27
CA CYS A 591 -16.17 -12.89 -26.62
C CYS A 591 -15.34 -13.97 -27.34
N CYS A 592 -14.44 -14.66 -26.62
CA CYS A 592 -13.62 -15.73 -27.19
C CYS A 592 -14.44 -16.98 -27.56
N VAL A 593 -15.56 -17.22 -26.87
CA VAL A 593 -16.48 -18.31 -27.20
C VAL A 593 -17.28 -18.02 -28.48
N GLY A 594 -17.23 -16.79 -29.01
CA GLY A 594 -17.80 -16.41 -30.30
C GLY A 594 -19.33 -16.39 -30.34
N LYS A 595 -19.98 -16.44 -29.18
CA LYS A 595 -21.45 -16.45 -29.07
C LYS A 595 -22.07 -15.06 -29.09
N GLY A 596 -21.28 -14.00 -28.81
CA GLY A 596 -21.77 -12.62 -28.74
C GLY A 596 -22.86 -12.41 -27.68
N ILE A 597 -22.87 -13.24 -26.62
CA ILE A 597 -23.87 -13.24 -25.56
C ILE A 597 -23.14 -13.12 -24.23
N ALA A 598 -23.56 -12.17 -23.38
CA ALA A 598 -23.05 -12.04 -22.02
C ALA A 598 -23.54 -13.20 -21.12
N GLY A 599 -22.68 -13.71 -20.24
CA GLY A 599 -22.94 -14.89 -19.41
C GLY A 599 -22.93 -16.21 -20.18
N ALA A 600 -22.22 -16.29 -21.30
CA ALA A 600 -22.18 -17.50 -22.14
C ALA A 600 -21.40 -18.66 -21.50
N THR A 601 -20.48 -18.34 -20.60
CA THR A 601 -19.72 -19.32 -19.79
C THR A 601 -20.29 -19.42 -18.36
N PRO A 602 -20.20 -20.58 -17.68
CA PRO A 602 -20.60 -20.70 -16.28
C PRO A 602 -19.91 -19.68 -15.37
N PHE A 603 -18.62 -19.41 -15.61
CA PHE A 603 -17.85 -18.38 -14.90
C PHE A 603 -18.46 -17.00 -15.10
N SER A 604 -18.66 -16.55 -16.34
CA SER A 604 -19.27 -15.24 -16.61
C SER A 604 -20.70 -15.15 -16.08
N ASN A 605 -21.46 -16.24 -16.14
CA ASN A 605 -22.85 -16.27 -15.70
C ASN A 605 -22.95 -16.16 -14.16
N MET A 606 -22.10 -16.87 -13.42
CA MET A 606 -21.98 -16.73 -11.96
C MET A 606 -21.55 -15.31 -11.56
N LEU A 607 -20.77 -14.64 -12.40
CA LEU A 607 -20.30 -13.29 -12.13
C LEU A 607 -21.36 -12.21 -12.39
N LEU A 608 -22.00 -12.27 -13.56
CA LEU A 608 -22.92 -11.24 -14.03
C LEU A 608 -24.35 -11.44 -13.49
N ALA A 609 -24.76 -12.68 -13.19
CA ALA A 609 -26.12 -13.02 -12.73
C ALA A 609 -26.16 -13.67 -11.33
N GLY A 610 -25.00 -13.97 -10.76
CA GLY A 610 -24.91 -14.52 -9.40
C GLY A 610 -25.20 -13.46 -8.35
N ARG A 611 -25.79 -13.88 -7.23
CA ARG A 611 -26.08 -13.02 -6.09
C ARG A 611 -25.50 -13.63 -4.84
N LYS A 612 -24.92 -12.77 -3.99
CA LYS A 612 -24.39 -13.15 -2.67
C LYS A 612 -25.49 -13.69 -1.75
N VAL A 613 -26.68 -13.06 -1.78
CA VAL A 613 -27.85 -13.45 -0.96
C VAL A 613 -28.27 -14.89 -1.26
N ASP A 614 -28.24 -15.28 -2.53
CA ASP A 614 -28.68 -16.60 -2.97
C ASP A 614 -27.53 -17.63 -2.99
N HIS A 615 -26.33 -17.25 -2.54
CA HIS A 615 -25.10 -18.04 -2.65
C HIS A 615 -24.80 -18.55 -4.07
N THR A 616 -25.20 -17.78 -5.08
CA THR A 616 -24.99 -18.12 -6.51
C THR A 616 -23.88 -17.29 -7.16
N ASP A 617 -23.28 -16.35 -6.43
CA ASP A 617 -22.07 -15.66 -6.87
C ASP A 617 -20.87 -16.60 -6.87
N LEU A 618 -19.91 -16.31 -7.75
CA LEU A 618 -18.71 -17.11 -7.97
C LEU A 618 -18.03 -17.53 -6.66
N HIS A 619 -17.80 -16.58 -5.75
CA HIS A 619 -17.07 -16.85 -4.51
C HIS A 619 -17.85 -17.77 -3.55
N SER A 620 -19.17 -17.61 -3.45
CA SER A 620 -19.99 -18.50 -2.60
C SER A 620 -20.05 -19.91 -3.15
N VAL A 621 -20.16 -20.07 -4.47
CA VAL A 621 -20.16 -21.38 -5.12
C VAL A 621 -18.82 -22.09 -4.89
N VAL A 622 -17.70 -21.41 -5.14
CA VAL A 622 -16.36 -21.96 -4.92
C VAL A 622 -16.13 -22.32 -3.45
N ALA A 623 -16.51 -21.43 -2.52
CA ALA A 623 -16.39 -21.66 -1.09
C ALA A 623 -17.14 -22.91 -0.63
N LYS A 624 -18.38 -23.08 -1.10
CA LYS A 624 -19.23 -24.23 -0.77
C LYS A 624 -18.66 -25.54 -1.31
N GLU A 625 -18.20 -25.55 -2.57
CA GLU A 625 -17.65 -26.76 -3.19
C GLU A 625 -16.34 -27.22 -2.52
N ILE A 626 -15.53 -26.29 -2.01
CA ILE A 626 -14.25 -26.58 -1.35
C ILE A 626 -14.41 -26.76 0.18
N GLY A 627 -15.49 -26.27 0.78
CA GLY A 627 -15.70 -26.31 2.23
C GLY A 627 -14.89 -25.26 2.99
N ILE A 628 -14.64 -24.11 2.37
CA ILE A 628 -13.91 -22.97 2.96
C ILE A 628 -14.83 -21.76 3.14
N SER A 629 -14.36 -20.74 3.86
CA SER A 629 -15.11 -19.48 3.94
C SER A 629 -15.09 -18.73 2.60
N ARG A 630 -16.13 -17.95 2.34
CA ARG A 630 -16.22 -17.11 1.13
C ARG A 630 -15.05 -16.14 0.99
N ASP A 631 -14.57 -15.59 2.10
CA ASP A 631 -13.42 -14.68 2.09
C ASP A 631 -12.11 -15.37 1.72
N LYS A 632 -11.97 -16.68 1.98
CA LYS A 632 -10.85 -17.49 1.46
C LYS A 632 -11.00 -17.84 -0.02
N ALA A 633 -12.24 -17.91 -0.53
CA ALA A 633 -12.54 -18.18 -1.93
C ALA A 633 -12.49 -16.93 -2.83
N LYS A 634 -12.47 -15.73 -2.23
CA LYS A 634 -12.27 -14.45 -2.91
C LYS A 634 -10.79 -14.16 -3.02
#